data_AF-A0A438D2L8-F1
#
_entry.id   AF-A0A438D2L8-F1
#
_cell.length_a   1.000
_cell.length_b   1.000
_cell.length_c   1.000
_cell.angle_alpha   90.00
_cell.angle_beta   90.00
_cell.angle_gamma   90.00
#
_symmetry.space_group_name_H-M   'P 1'
#
loop_
_entity.id
_entity.type
_entity.pdbx_description
1 polymer ?
#
loop_
_entity_poly.entity_id
_entity_poly.type
_entity_poly.pdbx_seq_one_letter_code
_entity_poly.pdbx_strand_id
1 'polypeptide(L)' 'MQGDHVTYLSVYKGFIQSGKSSQWCYKNFINYHAMKKVIEIREQLRRIAQRLGIVLKSCERDMEVM' A
#
# COMPACT_ATOMS: atom_id res chain seq x y z
N MET A 1 5.78 18.51 -4.10
CA MET A 1 4.70 17.68 -3.52
C MET A 1 5.02 16.18 -3.59
N GLN A 2 6.28 15.78 -3.36
CA GLN A 2 6.71 14.37 -3.44
C GLN A 2 6.59 13.62 -2.09
N GLY A 3 6.36 14.35 -0.98
CA GLY A 3 6.28 13.80 0.37
C GLY A 3 4.98 13.04 0.68
N ASP A 4 3.84 13.44 0.09
CA ASP A 4 2.54 12.85 0.42
C ASP A 4 2.44 11.40 -0.09
N HIS A 5 2.93 11.14 -1.30
CA HIS A 5 2.92 9.79 -1.88
C HIS A 5 3.83 8.82 -1.10
N VAL A 6 4.99 9.28 -0.65
CA VAL A 6 5.91 8.47 0.19
C VAL A 6 5.30 8.20 1.55
N THR A 7 4.59 9.17 2.12
CA THR A 7 3.83 9.02 3.37
C THR A 7 2.73 7.97 3.22
N TYR A 8 1.91 8.05 2.17
CA TYR A 8 0.87 7.05 1.90
C TYR A 8 1.45 5.64 1.70
N LEU A 9 2.60 5.53 1.03
CA LEU A 9 3.28 4.25 0.88
C LEU A 9 3.74 3.69 2.22
N SER A 10 4.29 4.53 3.09
CA SER A 10 4.74 4.14 4.43
C SER A 10 3.58 3.66 5.30
N VAL A 11 2.45 4.38 5.28
CA VAL A 11 1.21 3.99 5.95
C VAL A 11 0.70 2.64 5.44
N TYR A 12 0.66 2.45 4.12
CA TYR A 12 0.26 1.18 3.52
C TYR A 12 1.19 0.02 3.93
N LYS A 13 2.50 0.22 3.89
CA LYS A 13 3.49 -0.77 4.34
C LYS A 13 3.27 -1.15 5.81
N GLY A 14 3.11 -0.16 6.69
CA GLY A 14 2.83 -0.39 8.12
C GLY A 14 1.53 -1.16 8.35
N PHE A 15 0.48 -0.84 7.59
CA PHE A 15 -0.78 -1.58 7.66
C PHE A 15 -0.63 -3.06 7.25
N ILE A 16 0.13 -3.34 6.19
CA ILE A 16 0.39 -4.72 5.77
C ILE A 16 1.25 -5.47 6.80
N GLN A 17 2.31 -4.85 7.32
CA GLN A 17 3.18 -5.45 8.35
C GLN A 17 2.44 -5.72 9.65
N SER A 18 1.46 -4.89 10.02
CA SER A 18 0.59 -5.13 11.18
C SER A 18 -0.44 -6.26 10.98
N GLY A 19 -0.41 -6.96 9.85
CA GLY A 19 -1.38 -8.02 9.55
C GLY A 19 -2.76 -7.49 9.16
N LYS A 20 -2.84 -6.28 8.60
CA LYS A 20 -4.11 -5.60 8.27
C LYS A 20 -4.99 -5.35 9.49
N SER A 21 -4.38 -5.08 10.65
CA SER A 21 -5.07 -4.96 11.93
C SER A 21 -5.93 -3.70 12.03
N SER A 22 -7.21 -3.86 12.37
CA SER A 22 -8.11 -2.73 12.68
C SER A 22 -7.67 -1.98 13.95
N GLN A 23 -7.11 -2.70 14.93
CA GLN A 23 -6.57 -2.11 16.15
C GLN A 23 -5.34 -1.25 15.86
N TRP A 24 -4.47 -1.69 14.94
CA TRP A 24 -3.33 -0.88 14.49
C TRP A 24 -3.80 0.40 13.80
N CYS A 25 -4.82 0.31 12.94
CA CYS A 25 -5.41 1.50 12.31
C CYS A 25 -5.96 2.48 13.35
N TYR A 26 -6.69 1.99 14.37
CA TYR A 26 -7.18 2.82 15.45
C TYR A 26 -6.06 3.53 16.21
N LYS A 27 -4.99 2.80 16.59
CA LYS A 27 -3.83 3.34 17.30
C LYS A 27 -3.05 4.39 16.51
N ASN A 28 -3.04 4.29 15.19
CA ASN A 28 -2.30 5.18 14.28
C ASN A 28 -3.21 6.21 13.59
N PHE A 29 -4.46 6.39 14.06
CA PHE A 29 -5.43 7.34 13.50
C PHE A 29 -5.71 7.15 12.00
N ILE A 30 -5.67 5.91 11.52
CA ILE A 30 -5.91 5.54 10.12
C ILE A 30 -7.33 5.02 9.95
N ASN A 31 -7.99 5.42 8.86
CA ASN A 31 -9.31 4.89 8.51
C ASN A 31 -9.21 3.45 7.97
N TYR A 32 -9.67 2.48 8.76
CA TYR A 32 -9.64 1.06 8.39
C TYR A 32 -10.46 0.73 7.14
N HIS A 33 -11.62 1.36 6.95
CA HIS A 33 -12.44 1.13 5.76
C HIS A 33 -11.76 1.65 4.49
N ALA A 34 -11.09 2.80 4.57
CA ALA A 34 -10.28 3.30 3.47
C ALA A 34 -9.14 2.32 3.14
N MET A 35 -8.45 1.77 4.14
CA MET A 35 -7.38 0.80 3.92
C MET A 35 -7.87 -0.52 3.29
N LYS A 36 -9.07 -1.00 3.64
CA LYS A 36 -9.69 -2.13 2.94
C LYS A 36 -9.89 -1.83 1.46
N LYS A 37 -10.45 -0.65 1.15
CA LYS A 37 -10.67 -0.22 -0.24
C LYS A 37 -9.36 -0.10 -1.03
N VAL A 38 -8.29 0.37 -0.39
CA VAL A 38 -6.95 0.42 -1.00
C VAL A 38 -6.45 -0.97 -1.39
N ILE A 39 -6.68 -2.00 -0.56
CA ILE A 39 -6.32 -3.39 -0.90
C ILE A 39 -7.11 -3.86 -2.12
N GLU A 40 -8.42 -3.63 -2.14
CA GLU A 40 -9.29 -4.03 -3.24
C GLU A 40 -8.87 -3.38 -4.56
N ILE A 41 -8.62 -2.07 -4.55
CA ILE A 41 -8.16 -1.33 -5.73
C ILE A 41 -6.81 -1.87 -6.22
N ARG A 42 -5.85 -2.12 -5.31
CA ARG A 42 -4.55 -2.66 -5.69
C ARG A 42 -4.67 -4.05 -6.33
N GLU A 43 -5.56 -4.89 -5.83
CA GLU A 43 -5.81 -6.21 -6.38
C GLU A 43 -6.48 -6.13 -7.76
N GLN A 44 -7.42 -5.21 -7.96
CA GLN A 44 -8.02 -4.95 -9.28
C GLN A 44 -6.97 -4.49 -10.29
N LEU A 45 -6.12 -3.53 -9.91
CA LEU A 45 -5.02 -3.05 -10.75
C LEU A 45 -4.05 -4.17 -11.10
N ARG A 46 -3.72 -5.04 -10.15
CA ARG A 46 -2.88 -6.23 -10.37
C ARG A 46 -3.49 -7.16 -11.42
N ARG A 47 -4.79 -7.46 -11.33
CA ARG A 47 -5.50 -8.31 -12.30
C ARG A 47 -5.52 -7.68 -13.70
N ILE A 48 -5.74 -6.38 -13.79
CA ILE A 48 -5.71 -5.65 -15.07
C ILE A 48 -4.31 -5.71 -15.68
N ALA A 49 -3.26 -5.43 -14.89
CA ALA A 49 -1.88 -5.52 -15.35
C ALA A 49 -1.53 -6.91 -15.88
N GLN A 50 -1.93 -7.97 -15.17
CA GLN A 50 -1.74 -9.35 -15.60
C GLN A 50 -2.46 -9.66 -16.92
N ARG A 51 -3.72 -9.21 -17.08
CA ARG A 51 -4.48 -9.38 -18.33
C ARG A 51 -3.83 -8.67 -19.52
N LEU A 52 -3.18 -7.54 -19.27
CA LEU A 52 -2.46 -6.77 -20.29
C LEU A 52 -1.04 -7.31 -20.55
N GLY A 53 -0.62 -8.39 -19.89
CA GLY A 53 0.74 -8.93 -20.01
C GLY A 53 1.83 -8.07 -19.36
N ILE A 54 1.45 -7.11 -18.50
CA ILE A 54 2.39 -6.24 -17.79
C ILE A 54 2.98 -7.03 -16.61
N VAL A 55 4.30 -7.27 -16.67
CA VAL A 55 5.02 -7.91 -15.56
C VAL A 55 5.14 -6.93 -14.40
N LEU A 56 4.51 -7.25 -13.28
CA LEU A 56 4.66 -6.48 -12.04
C LEU A 56 6.06 -6.71 -11.46
N LYS A 57 6.98 -5.80 -11.76
CA LYS A 57 8.29 -5.73 -11.11
C LYS A 57 8.32 -4.55 -10.15
N SER A 58 8.72 -4.79 -8.90
CA SER A 58 9.26 -3.73 -8.06
C SER A 58 10.71 -3.52 -8.45
N CYS A 59 11.16 -2.27 -8.52
CA CYS A 59 12.60 -2.03 -8.44
C CYS A 59 13.05 -2.47 -7.04
N GLU A 60 14.01 -3.39 -6.94
CA GLU A 60 14.56 -3.95 -5.68
C GLU A 60 15.25 -2.90 -4.79
N ARG A 61 15.22 -1.62 -5.16
CA ARG A 61 15.69 -0.55 -4.31
C ARG A 61 14.56 -0.15 -3.37
N ASP A 62 14.64 -0.72 -2.17
CA ASP A 62 14.17 -0.06 -0.97
C ASP A 62 14.56 1.42 -1.07
N MET A 63 13.58 2.28 -0.77
CA MET A 63 13.83 3.68 -0.53
C MET A 63 14.60 3.75 0.78
N GLU A 64 15.88 3.38 0.77
CA GLU A 64 16.86 3.83 1.74
C GLU A 64 16.96 5.34 1.54
N VAL A 65 16.05 6.05 2.18
CA VAL A 65 16.24 7.46 2.47
C VAL A 65 17.26 7.46 3.61
N MET A 66 18.52 7.70 3.23
CA MET A 66 19.57 8.21 4.13
C MET A 66 19.07 9.39 4.96
#